data_AF-A0A0G0DDN0-F1
#
_entry.id   AF-A0A0G0DDN0-F1
#
_cell.length_a   1.000
_cell.length_b   1.000
_cell.length_c   1.000
_cell.angle_alpha   90.00
_cell.angle_beta   90.00
_cell.angle_gamma   90.00
#
_symmetry.space_group_name_H-M   'P 1'
#
loop_
_entity.id
_entity.type
_entity.pdbx_description
1 polymer ?
#
loop_
_entity_poly.entity_id
_entity_poly.type
_entity_poly.pdbx_seq_one_letter_code
_entity_poly.pdbx_strand_id
1 'polypeptide(L)'
;NIGMPAGVVLTGGTGLLRNITKIVQGVFGVSARIGYPSGLTGMTEEISDPSYACVQGLIKHAMDDDVDISSSNDKKKSNVKGFVGKLGEWMKSLLP
;
A
#
# COMPACT_ATOMS: atom_id res chain seq x y z
N ASN A 1 -11.16 26.97 1.12
CA ASN A 1 -11.89 25.71 1.38
C ASN A 1 -11.33 24.62 0.51
N ILE A 2 -10.74 23.58 1.10
CA ILE A 2 -10.28 22.40 0.39
C ILE A 2 -11.51 21.51 0.09
N GLY A 3 -11.71 21.11 -1.16
CA GLY A 3 -12.83 20.26 -1.55
C GLY A 3 -12.46 18.78 -1.48
N MET A 4 -12.57 18.15 -0.32
CA MET A 4 -12.38 16.71 -0.15
C MET A 4 -13.63 16.06 0.44
N PRO A 5 -14.62 15.64 -0.39
CA PRO A 5 -15.86 15.02 0.10
C PRO A 5 -15.63 13.76 0.92
N ALA A 6 -14.57 13.01 0.62
CA ALA A 6 -14.20 11.77 1.32
C ALA A 6 -13.38 11.98 2.60
N GLY A 7 -12.88 13.21 2.83
CA GLY A 7 -11.97 13.54 3.94
C GLY A 7 -10.55 12.98 3.77
N VAL A 8 -9.83 12.89 4.89
CA VAL A 8 -8.47 12.34 4.98
C VAL A 8 -8.50 10.94 5.61
N VAL A 9 -7.72 10.01 5.05
CA VAL A 9 -7.51 8.68 5.64
C VAL A 9 -6.05 8.56 6.05
N LEU A 10 -5.80 8.27 7.32
CA LEU A 10 -4.48 8.06 7.89
C LEU A 10 -4.17 6.56 7.93
N THR A 11 -3.01 6.18 7.42
CA THR A 11 -2.47 4.81 7.48
C THR A 11 -1.08 4.82 8.14
N GLY A 12 -0.44 3.66 8.24
CA GLY A 12 0.86 3.51 8.89
C GLY A 12 0.76 3.57 10.43
N GLY A 13 1.84 3.20 11.13
CA GLY A 13 1.84 3.16 12.59
C GLY A 13 1.66 4.53 13.25
N THR A 14 2.09 5.61 12.60
CA THR A 14 1.87 6.98 13.09
C THR A 14 0.40 7.38 13.08
N GLY A 15 -0.44 6.71 12.28
CA GLY A 15 -1.89 6.88 12.32
C GLY A 15 -2.51 6.50 13.67
N LEU A 16 -1.81 5.72 14.50
CA LEU A 16 -2.29 5.29 15.82
C LEU A 16 -1.90 6.26 16.95
N LEU A 17 -1.19 7.35 16.64
CA LEU A 17 -0.91 8.37 17.64
C LEU A 17 -2.21 8.94 18.22
N ARG A 18 -2.25 9.04 19.55
CA ARG A 18 -3.44 9.51 20.26
C ARG A 18 -3.87 10.86 19.71
N ASN A 19 -5.15 10.94 19.33
CA ASN A 19 -5.79 12.19 18.90
C ASN A 19 -5.29 12.76 17.55
N ILE A 20 -4.53 12.01 16.75
CA ILE A 20 -3.98 12.48 15.47
C ILE A 20 -5.08 12.91 14.48
N THR A 21 -6.22 12.21 14.45
CA THR A 21 -7.35 12.55 13.59
C THR A 21 -7.93 13.93 13.91
N LYS A 22 -7.95 14.35 15.18
CA LYS A 22 -8.43 15.69 15.56
C LYS A 22 -7.48 16.79 15.10
N ILE A 23 -6.18 16.54 15.16
CA ILE A 23 -5.16 17.47 14.67
C ILE A 23 -5.32 17.63 13.15
N VAL A 24 -5.44 16.52 12.43
CA VAL A 24 -5.65 16.51 10.97
C VAL A 24 -6.95 17.21 10.60
N GLN A 25 -8.06 16.96 11.31
CA GLN A 25 -9.30 17.70 11.12
C GLN A 25 -9.13 19.21 11.32
N GLY A 26 -8.39 19.64 12.35
CA GLY A 26 -8.13 21.04 12.61
C GLY A 26 -7.26 21.72 11.54
N VAL A 27 -6.27 21.00 10.99
CA VAL A 27 -5.38 21.52 9.95
C VAL A 27 -6.05 21.57 8.58
N PHE A 28 -6.76 20.49 8.20
CA PHE A 28 -7.32 20.35 6.85
C PHE A 28 -8.76 20.83 6.72
N GLY A 29 -9.49 21.05 7.84
CA GLY A 29 -10.87 21.52 7.83
C GLY A 29 -11.87 20.51 7.25
N VAL A 30 -11.50 19.24 7.14
CA VAL A 30 -12.34 18.14 6.65
C VAL A 30 -12.27 16.96 7.60
N SER A 31 -13.18 15.99 7.48
CA SER A 31 -13.18 14.78 8.30
C SER A 31 -11.87 13.99 8.14
N ALA A 32 -11.41 13.34 9.21
CA ALA A 32 -10.25 12.46 9.17
C ALA A 32 -10.53 11.15 9.90
N ARG A 33 -10.02 10.02 9.38
CA ARG A 33 -10.21 8.68 9.96
C ARG A 33 -8.96 7.81 9.81
N ILE A 34 -8.86 6.74 10.60
CA ILE A 34 -7.81 5.74 10.46
C ILE A 34 -8.24 4.69 9.43
N GLY A 35 -7.36 4.37 8.49
CA GLY A 35 -7.54 3.32 7.49
C GLY A 35 -6.88 2.03 7.94
N TYR A 36 -7.67 0.96 8.00
CA TYR A 36 -7.19 -0.39 8.29
C TYR A 36 -7.13 -1.19 6.98
N PRO A 37 -5.99 -1.84 6.68
CA PRO A 37 -5.88 -2.64 5.47
C PRO A 37 -6.72 -3.92 5.57
N SER A 38 -7.21 -4.40 4.43
CA SER A 38 -8.06 -5.59 4.32
C SER A 38 -7.89 -6.27 2.97
N GLY A 39 -8.39 -7.51 2.84
CA GLY A 39 -8.40 -8.27 1.59
C GLY A 39 -7.42 -9.44 1.53
N LEU A 40 -6.54 -9.60 2.52
CA LEU A 40 -5.74 -10.82 2.71
C LEU A 40 -6.44 -11.79 3.67
N THR A 41 -6.23 -13.10 3.50
CA THR A 41 -6.81 -14.16 4.35
C THR A 41 -5.72 -15.01 5.02
N GLY A 42 -6.03 -15.70 6.12
CA GLY A 42 -5.15 -16.70 6.73
C GLY A 42 -4.32 -16.25 7.94
N MET A 43 -4.23 -14.94 8.21
CA MET A 43 -3.65 -14.33 9.44
C MET A 43 -4.24 -12.94 9.73
N THR A 44 -5.53 -12.73 9.49
CA THR A 44 -6.15 -11.40 9.40
C THR A 44 -6.09 -10.55 10.66
N GLU A 45 -6.11 -11.15 11.84
CA GLU A 45 -6.18 -10.41 13.11
C GLU A 45 -4.86 -9.68 13.41
N GLU A 46 -3.72 -10.30 13.12
CA GLU A 46 -2.39 -9.73 13.40
C GLU A 46 -1.99 -8.68 12.36
N ILE A 47 -2.42 -8.86 11.11
CA ILE A 47 -2.06 -7.97 10.00
C ILE A 47 -3.07 -6.84 9.77
N SER A 48 -4.21 -6.84 10.46
CA SER A 48 -5.22 -5.79 10.40
C SER A 48 -4.82 -4.56 11.25
N ASP A 49 -3.62 -4.06 11.02
CA ASP A 49 -3.09 -2.83 11.62
C ASP A 49 -2.73 -1.82 10.53
N PRO A 50 -2.98 -0.50 10.71
CA PRO A 50 -2.61 0.52 9.74
C PRO A 50 -1.13 0.48 9.34
N SER A 51 -0.24 -0.01 10.22
CA SER A 51 1.19 -0.20 9.95
C SER A 51 1.48 -1.15 8.80
N TYR A 52 0.60 -2.13 8.55
CA TYR A 52 0.76 -3.11 7.47
C TYR A 52 0.17 -2.67 6.13
N ALA A 53 -0.42 -1.47 6.04
CA ALA A 53 -1.13 -1.04 4.83
C ALA A 53 -0.26 -1.06 3.56
N CYS A 54 1.02 -0.69 3.67
CA CYS A 54 1.95 -0.73 2.54
C CYS A 54 2.22 -2.17 2.07
N VAL A 55 2.60 -3.06 2.99
CA VAL A 55 2.94 -4.46 2.66
C VAL A 55 1.71 -5.20 2.13
N GLN A 56 0.53 -5.02 2.72
CA GLN A 56 -0.70 -5.62 2.19
C GLN A 56 -1.03 -5.11 0.78
N GLY A 57 -0.83 -3.81 0.52
CA GLY A 57 -1.00 -3.23 -0.81
C GLY A 57 -0.05 -3.82 -1.85
N LEU A 58 1.22 -4.06 -1.48
CA LEU A 58 2.20 -4.72 -2.35
C LEU A 58 1.81 -6.16 -2.67
N ILE A 59 1.38 -6.93 -1.66
CA ILE A 59 0.92 -8.30 -1.87
C ILE A 59 -0.30 -8.30 -2.80
N LYS A 60 -1.29 -7.45 -2.53
CA LYS A 60 -2.48 -7.35 -3.37
C LYS A 60 -2.13 -6.93 -4.80
N HIS A 61 -1.24 -5.96 -4.99
CA HIS A 61 -0.80 -5.56 -6.32
C HIS A 61 -0.14 -6.71 -7.09
N ALA A 62 0.69 -7.52 -6.41
CA ALA A 62 1.30 -8.71 -7.01
C ALA A 62 0.30 -9.84 -7.31
N MET A 63 -0.87 -9.85 -6.65
CA MET A 63 -1.97 -10.80 -6.91
C MET A 63 -2.92 -10.32 -8.02
N ASP A 64 -3.15 -9.01 -8.13
CA ASP A 64 -4.08 -8.39 -9.10
C ASP A 64 -3.43 -8.20 -10.49
N ASP A 65 -2.13 -7.92 -10.54
CA ASP A 65 -1.38 -8.08 -11.79
C ASP A 65 -1.33 -9.60 -12.07
N ASP A 66 -1.56 -10.03 -13.31
CA ASP A 66 -1.14 -11.35 -13.82
C ASP A 66 0.40 -11.44 -13.80
N VAL A 67 1.00 -11.29 -12.62
CA VAL A 67 2.29 -11.87 -12.32
C VAL A 67 2.00 -13.35 -12.37
N ASP A 68 2.28 -13.98 -13.51
CA ASP A 68 2.32 -15.42 -13.67
C ASP A 68 3.24 -15.99 -12.57
N ILE A 69 2.68 -16.21 -11.38
CA ILE A 69 3.16 -17.16 -10.39
C ILE A 69 2.82 -18.51 -11.00
N SER A 70 3.61 -18.84 -12.01
CA SER A 70 3.74 -20.19 -12.52
C SER A 70 4.19 -21.03 -11.34
N SER A 71 3.22 -21.63 -10.67
CA SER A 71 3.43 -22.81 -9.83
C SER A 71 3.88 -23.91 -10.77
N SER A 72 5.18 -23.94 -11.04
CA SER A 72 5.84 -25.04 -11.71
C SER A 72 7.22 -25.13 -11.14
N ASN A 73 7.41 -26.24 -10.43
CA ASN A 73 8.67 -26.94 -10.26
C ASN A 73 9.54 -26.75 -11.52
N ASP A 74 10.83 -26.50 -11.33
CA ASP A 74 11.89 -26.29 -12.34
C ASP A 74 12.06 -24.89 -13.01
N LYS A 75 13.33 -24.46 -13.09
CA LYS A 75 13.92 -23.33 -13.85
C LYS A 75 14.04 -21.95 -13.18
N LYS A 76 14.93 -21.93 -12.20
CA LYS A 76 15.76 -20.79 -11.75
C LYS A 76 16.49 -20.06 -12.91
N LYS A 77 15.84 -19.15 -13.65
CA LYS A 77 16.57 -18.07 -14.40
C LYS A 77 15.80 -16.85 -14.96
N SER A 78 14.46 -16.76 -14.95
CA SER A 78 13.79 -15.63 -15.63
C SER A 78 13.29 -14.49 -14.75
N ASN A 79 13.10 -14.70 -13.44
CA ASN A 79 12.32 -13.76 -12.61
C ASN A 79 13.04 -12.45 -12.23
N VAL A 80 14.39 -12.48 -12.12
CA VAL A 80 15.17 -11.28 -11.75
C VAL A 80 15.25 -10.24 -12.88
N LYS A 81 15.13 -10.67 -14.13
CA LYS A 81 15.25 -9.77 -15.29
C LYS A 81 14.01 -8.87 -15.47
N GLY A 82 12.82 -9.37 -15.13
CA GLY A 82 11.57 -8.61 -15.21
C GLY A 82 11.48 -7.49 -14.16
N PHE A 83 11.93 -7.76 -12.93
CA PHE A 83 11.90 -6.78 -11.84
C PHE A 83 12.94 -5.66 -12.03
N VAL A 84 14.14 -6.01 -12.52
CA VAL A 84 15.19 -5.01 -12.86
C VAL A 84 14.80 -4.17 -14.07
N GLY A 85 14.09 -4.75 -15.04
CA GLY A 85 13.56 -4.03 -16.20
C GLY A 85 12.57 -2.94 -15.80
N LYS A 86 11.57 -3.30 -14.97
CA LYS A 86 10.56 -2.35 -14.47
C LYS A 86 11.18 -1.25 -13.59
N LEU A 87 12.19 -1.56 -12.78
CA LEU A 87 12.91 -0.56 -11.97
C LEU A 87 13.74 0.40 -12.84
N GLY A 88 14.34 -0.10 -13.92
CA GLY A 88 15.07 0.73 -14.88
C GLY A 88 14.16 1.64 -15.70
N GLU A 89 12.96 1.18 -16.07
CA GLU A 89 11.93 1.99 -16.74
C GLU A 89 11.38 3.08 -15.83
N TRP A 90 11.18 2.76 -14.55
CA TRP A 90 10.75 3.74 -13.57
C TRP A 90 11.82 4.80 -13.28
N MET A 91 13.11 4.40 -13.22
CA MET A 91 14.22 5.36 -13.07
C MET A 91 14.41 6.25 -14.31
N LYS A 92 14.16 5.72 -15.51
CA LYS A 92 14.12 6.51 -16.76
C LYS A 92 12.96 7.49 -16.81
N SER A 93 11.83 7.17 -16.19
CA SER A 93 10.65 8.04 -16.09
C SER A 93 10.85 9.23 -15.12
N LEU A 94 11.84 9.12 -14.21
CA LEU A 94 12.17 10.17 -13.24
C LEU A 94 13.34 11.08 -13.67
N LEU A 95 13.99 10.77 -14.79
CA LEU A 95 14.89 11.70 -15.48
C LEU A 95 14.08 12.35 -16.61
N PRO A 96 14.14 13.70 -16.76
CA PRO A 96 13.35 14.42 -17.76
C PRO A 96 13.71 14.04 -19.20
#